data_AF-A0A0B4EMP6-F1
#
_entry.id   AF-A0A0B4EMP6-F1
#
_cell.length_a   1.000
_cell.length_b   1.000
_cell.length_c   1.000
_cell.angle_alpha   90.00
_cell.angle_beta   90.00
_cell.angle_gamma   90.00
#
_symmetry.space_group_name_H-M   'P 1'
#
loop_
_entity.id
_entity.type
_entity.pdbx_description
1 polymer ?
#
loop_
_entity_poly.entity_id
_entity_poly.type
_entity_poly.pdbx_seq_one_letter_code
_entity_poly.pdbx_strand_id
1 'polypeptide(L)'
;MEEKKSAVQVVNGLLAQSYKDAWDAKAKGIPVGWSASVFPQELVECFGLPLCFPENQAAGLAAKRESLKLQEIAESKGYSIDLCAYARTNFGFLESGSENINMPKPDFVCCCNNICSMIVKWYENLAKELNIPLIMIDTPFNNEYEVSERRIKYFVGQFQHGIKQLEEISGKNLILKNWKKSWRYPLKMESCGKNPCSSPKMSILLQ
;
A
#
# COMPACT_ATOMS: atom_id res chain seq x y z
N MET A 1 28.10 -21.89 -8.57
CA MET A 1 27.84 -21.09 -9.78
C MET A 1 26.45 -20.51 -9.59
N GLU A 2 26.35 -19.20 -9.36
CA GLU A 2 25.06 -18.55 -9.07
C GLU A 2 24.23 -18.50 -10.36
N GLU A 3 23.05 -19.14 -10.35
CA GLU A 3 22.21 -19.26 -11.53
C GLU A 3 21.65 -17.88 -11.94
N LYS A 4 21.89 -17.48 -13.20
CA LYS A 4 21.51 -16.15 -13.70
C LYS A 4 20.00 -16.05 -13.89
N LYS A 5 19.31 -15.44 -12.93
CA LYS A 5 17.86 -15.21 -12.97
C LYS A 5 17.49 -14.12 -13.99
N SER A 6 16.39 -14.31 -14.71
CA SER A 6 15.82 -13.28 -15.59
C SER A 6 15.11 -12.19 -14.78
N ALA A 7 14.94 -11.00 -15.36
CA ALA A 7 14.23 -9.90 -14.71
C ALA A 7 12.79 -10.31 -14.31
N VAL A 8 12.09 -11.06 -15.17
CA VAL A 8 10.74 -11.58 -14.89
C VAL A 8 10.75 -12.51 -13.68
N GLN A 9 11.72 -13.42 -13.59
CA GLN A 9 11.85 -14.33 -12.45
C GLN A 9 12.12 -13.57 -11.14
N VAL A 10 12.96 -12.52 -11.20
CA VAL A 10 13.25 -11.68 -10.04
C VAL A 10 12.00 -10.90 -9.60
N VAL A 11 11.31 -10.21 -10.51
CA VAL A 11 10.11 -9.41 -10.17
C VAL A 11 8.98 -10.28 -9.64
N ASN A 12 8.69 -11.42 -10.28
CA ASN A 12 7.68 -12.35 -9.78
C ASN A 12 8.05 -12.92 -8.41
N GLY A 13 9.34 -13.21 -8.18
CA GLY A 13 9.84 -13.65 -6.89
C GLY A 13 9.65 -12.60 -5.80
N LEU A 14 9.89 -11.32 -6.09
CA LEU A 14 9.70 -10.22 -5.14
C LEU A 14 8.22 -10.03 -4.75
N LEU A 15 7.31 -10.12 -5.72
CA LEU A 15 5.87 -10.04 -5.44
C LEU A 15 5.39 -11.22 -4.59
N ALA A 16 5.82 -12.45 -4.92
CA ALA A 16 5.48 -13.62 -4.11
C ALA A 16 6.07 -13.51 -2.69
N GLN A 17 7.28 -12.97 -2.57
CA GLN A 17 7.94 -12.77 -1.29
C GLN A 17 7.20 -11.75 -0.42
N SER A 18 6.69 -10.64 -0.97
CA SER A 18 5.97 -9.64 -0.17
C SER A 18 4.68 -10.19 0.45
N TYR A 19 3.91 -11.01 -0.27
CA TYR A 19 2.76 -11.70 0.30
C TYR A 19 3.17 -12.72 1.36
N LYS A 20 4.26 -13.47 1.13
CA LYS A 20 4.78 -14.41 2.12
C LYS A 20 5.22 -13.70 3.40
N ASP A 21 5.95 -12.59 3.28
CA ASP A 21 6.42 -11.80 4.41
C ASP A 21 5.25 -11.26 5.23
N ALA A 22 4.16 -10.85 4.58
CA ALA A 22 2.92 -10.44 5.26
C ALA A 22 2.28 -11.60 6.05
N TRP A 23 2.19 -12.80 5.47
CA TRP A 23 1.69 -13.99 6.18
C TRP A 23 2.60 -14.39 7.35
N ASP A 24 3.91 -14.41 7.14
CA ASP A 24 4.91 -14.74 8.17
C ASP A 24 4.88 -13.72 9.31
N ALA A 25 4.68 -12.43 9.00
CA ALA A 25 4.50 -11.37 9.99
C ALA A 25 3.21 -11.58 10.80
N LYS A 26 2.10 -11.86 10.13
CA LYS A 26 0.82 -12.17 10.78
C LYS A 26 0.94 -13.36 11.74
N ALA A 27 1.63 -14.42 11.33
CA ALA A 27 1.88 -15.60 12.15
C ALA A 27 2.74 -15.31 13.39
N LYS A 28 3.61 -14.30 13.32
CA LYS A 28 4.45 -13.82 14.44
C LYS A 28 3.75 -12.78 15.32
N GLY A 29 2.50 -12.42 15.03
CA GLY A 29 1.77 -11.35 15.73
C GLY A 29 2.26 -9.93 15.40
N ILE A 30 2.97 -9.75 14.29
CA ILE A 30 3.37 -8.43 13.80
C ILE A 30 2.19 -7.86 12.98
N PRO A 31 1.70 -6.64 13.29
CA PRO A 31 0.57 -6.05 12.57
C PRO A 31 0.84 -5.89 11.07
N VAL A 32 -0.13 -6.28 10.24
CA VAL A 32 -0.06 -6.15 8.77
C VAL A 32 -1.03 -5.09 8.29
N GLY A 33 -0.56 -4.16 7.46
CA GLY A 33 -1.39 -3.08 6.92
C GLY A 33 -1.88 -3.35 5.50
N TRP A 34 -3.06 -2.83 5.15
CA TRP A 34 -3.43 -2.64 3.74
C TRP A 34 -3.32 -1.17 3.36
N SER A 35 -2.75 -0.87 2.19
CA SER A 35 -2.44 0.50 1.77
C SER A 35 -3.00 0.84 0.40
N ALA A 36 -3.45 2.08 0.25
CA ALA A 36 -3.68 2.71 -1.04
C ALA A 36 -2.40 2.70 -1.88
N SER A 37 -2.53 2.61 -3.21
CA SER A 37 -1.41 2.46 -4.14
C SER A 37 -0.39 3.60 -4.10
N VAL A 38 -0.83 4.83 -3.78
CA VAL A 38 0.03 6.03 -3.69
C VAL A 38 -0.04 6.66 -2.29
N PHE A 39 -0.08 5.82 -1.27
CA PHE A 39 0.17 6.26 0.11
C PHE A 39 1.67 6.50 0.33
N PRO A 40 2.08 7.46 1.19
CA PRO A 40 3.47 7.62 1.63
C PRO A 40 3.93 6.42 2.48
N GLN A 41 4.22 5.30 1.80
CA GLN A 41 4.60 4.01 2.39
C GLN A 41 5.83 4.10 3.28
N GLU A 42 6.68 5.10 3.05
CA GLU A 42 7.86 5.38 3.84
C GLU A 42 7.54 5.57 5.32
N LEU A 43 6.36 6.11 5.64
CA LEU A 43 5.88 6.26 7.01
C LEU A 43 5.79 4.91 7.71
N VAL A 44 5.24 3.91 7.04
CA VAL A 44 4.99 2.56 7.60
C VAL A 44 6.28 1.74 7.63
N GLU A 45 7.08 1.83 6.57
CA GLU A 45 8.38 1.15 6.44
C GLU A 45 9.34 1.52 7.60
N CYS A 46 9.26 2.75 8.13
CA CYS A 46 10.07 3.17 9.27
C CYS A 46 9.89 2.32 10.53
N PHE A 47 8.72 1.70 10.68
CA PHE A 47 8.35 0.85 11.81
C PHE A 47 8.57 -0.65 11.54
N GLY A 48 8.94 -1.00 10.30
CA GLY A 48 9.12 -2.39 9.86
C GLY A 48 7.80 -3.16 9.82
N LEU A 49 6.69 -2.48 9.51
CA LEU A 49 5.38 -3.11 9.36
C LEU A 49 5.16 -3.46 7.88
N PRO A 50 4.76 -4.71 7.55
CA PRO A 50 4.47 -5.10 6.18
C PRO A 50 3.18 -4.46 5.67
N LEU A 51 3.18 -4.13 4.38
CA LEU A 51 2.02 -3.61 3.65
C LEU A 51 1.61 -4.54 2.52
N CYS A 52 0.31 -4.77 2.39
CA CYS A 52 -0.32 -5.31 1.19
C CYS A 52 -1.11 -4.21 0.47
N PHE A 53 -1.28 -4.35 -0.85
CA PHE A 53 -1.93 -3.34 -1.69
C PHE A 53 -3.17 -3.94 -2.36
N PRO A 54 -4.39 -3.64 -1.85
CA PRO A 54 -5.63 -4.20 -2.38
C PRO A 54 -5.84 -3.95 -3.88
N GLU A 55 -5.42 -2.80 -4.40
CA GLU A 55 -5.49 -2.48 -5.84
C GLU A 55 -4.65 -3.44 -6.69
N ASN A 56 -3.41 -3.70 -6.27
CA ASN A 56 -2.51 -4.65 -6.95
C ASN A 56 -3.06 -6.07 -6.91
N GLN A 57 -3.59 -6.47 -5.75
CA GLN A 57 -4.17 -7.79 -5.55
C GLN A 57 -5.41 -7.97 -6.42
N ALA A 58 -6.33 -7.01 -6.44
CA ALA A 58 -7.53 -7.06 -7.26
C ALA A 58 -7.21 -7.08 -8.77
N ALA A 59 -6.19 -6.33 -9.22
CA ALA A 59 -5.70 -6.43 -10.59
C ALA A 59 -5.15 -7.83 -10.92
N GLY A 60 -4.38 -8.43 -10.00
CA GLY A 60 -3.87 -9.79 -10.16
C GLY A 60 -4.98 -10.84 -10.21
N LEU A 61 -6.00 -10.71 -9.36
CA LEU A 61 -7.18 -11.58 -9.37
C LEU A 61 -7.98 -11.46 -10.66
N ALA A 62 -8.12 -10.24 -11.19
CA ALA A 62 -8.76 -10.02 -12.48
C ALA A 62 -7.99 -10.71 -13.62
N ALA A 63 -6.65 -10.62 -13.62
CA ALA A 63 -5.80 -11.34 -14.57
C ALA A 63 -5.93 -12.87 -14.46
N LYS A 64 -6.26 -13.38 -13.26
CA LYS A 64 -6.54 -14.80 -13.00
C LYS A 64 -8.01 -15.18 -13.21
N ARG A 65 -8.84 -14.28 -13.74
CA ARG A 65 -10.29 -14.48 -13.98
C ARG A 65 -11.10 -14.79 -12.73
N GLU A 66 -10.64 -14.33 -11.57
CA GLU A 66 -11.29 -14.54 -10.28
C GLU A 66 -12.08 -13.30 -9.81
N SER A 67 -11.89 -12.14 -10.43
CA SER A 67 -12.51 -10.90 -9.97
C SER A 67 -14.04 -10.89 -10.11
N LEU A 68 -14.60 -11.54 -11.14
CA LEU A 68 -16.05 -11.52 -11.39
C LEU A 68 -16.85 -12.13 -10.23
N LYS A 69 -16.50 -13.35 -9.81
CA LYS A 69 -17.18 -14.03 -8.70
C LYS A 69 -17.10 -13.21 -7.39
N LEU A 70 -15.97 -12.54 -7.15
CA LEU A 70 -15.77 -11.71 -5.96
C LEU A 70 -16.62 -10.43 -6.02
N GLN A 71 -16.74 -9.83 -7.20
CA GLN A 71 -17.61 -8.67 -7.40
C GLN A 71 -19.09 -9.04 -7.18
N GLU A 72 -19.54 -10.19 -7.69
CA GLU A 72 -20.90 -10.69 -7.48
C GLU A 72 -21.20 -10.95 -6.00
N ILE A 73 -20.21 -11.46 -5.23
CA ILE A 73 -20.33 -11.61 -3.77
C ILE A 73 -20.55 -10.25 -3.11
N ALA A 74 -19.74 -9.23 -3.45
CA ALA A 74 -19.91 -7.90 -2.91
C ALA A 74 -21.27 -7.29 -3.28
N GLU A 75 -21.69 -7.44 -4.54
CA GLU A 75 -22.99 -6.94 -5.04
C GLU A 75 -24.17 -7.61 -4.32
N SER A 76 -24.08 -8.90 -4.02
CA SER A 76 -25.10 -9.61 -3.23
C SER A 76 -25.24 -9.09 -1.80
N LYS A 77 -24.20 -8.44 -1.25
CA LYS A 77 -24.22 -7.75 0.05
C LYS A 77 -24.77 -6.33 -0.02
N GLY A 78 -25.18 -5.86 -1.20
CA GLY A 78 -25.75 -4.53 -1.41
C GLY A 78 -24.74 -3.47 -1.87
N TYR A 79 -23.51 -3.85 -2.22
CA TYR A 79 -22.58 -2.92 -2.87
C TYR A 79 -23.01 -2.66 -4.32
N SER A 80 -23.24 -1.40 -4.68
CA SER A 80 -23.65 -1.03 -6.05
C SER A 80 -22.59 -1.43 -7.09
N ILE A 81 -23.02 -1.95 -8.24
CA ILE A 81 -22.15 -2.25 -9.39
C ILE A 81 -21.40 -1.02 -9.92
N ASP A 82 -21.93 0.18 -9.66
CA ASP A 82 -21.30 1.47 -10.00
C ASP A 82 -20.01 1.73 -9.22
N LEU A 83 -19.80 1.04 -8.10
CA LEU A 83 -18.55 1.16 -7.34
C LEU A 83 -17.36 0.61 -8.15
N CYS A 84 -16.19 1.18 -7.85
CA CYS A 84 -14.92 0.74 -8.41
C CYS A 84 -14.78 -0.79 -8.31
N ALA A 85 -14.44 -1.43 -9.43
CA ALA A 85 -14.27 -2.88 -9.50
C ALA A 85 -13.17 -3.39 -8.55
N TYR A 86 -12.13 -2.59 -8.25
CA TYR A 86 -11.13 -2.93 -7.23
C TYR A 86 -11.75 -3.03 -5.84
N ALA A 87 -12.59 -2.07 -5.45
CA ALA A 87 -13.26 -2.08 -4.16
C ALA A 87 -14.24 -3.27 -4.06
N ARG A 88 -15.07 -3.50 -5.08
CA ARG A 88 -15.98 -4.66 -5.11
C ARG A 88 -15.23 -6.00 -5.04
N THR A 89 -14.15 -6.14 -5.81
CA THR A 89 -13.29 -7.33 -5.75
C THR A 89 -12.70 -7.52 -4.35
N ASN A 90 -12.29 -6.44 -3.69
CA ASN A 90 -11.72 -6.50 -2.34
C ASN A 90 -12.77 -6.82 -1.26
N PHE A 91 -13.97 -6.25 -1.34
CA PHE A 91 -15.06 -6.61 -0.44
C PHE A 91 -15.44 -8.09 -0.60
N GLY A 92 -15.56 -8.59 -1.83
CA GLY A 92 -15.76 -10.02 -2.08
C GLY A 92 -14.63 -10.88 -1.52
N PHE A 93 -13.38 -10.45 -1.73
CA PHE A 93 -12.21 -11.13 -1.17
C PHE A 93 -12.21 -11.16 0.36
N LEU A 94 -12.69 -10.10 1.03
CA LEU A 94 -12.76 -10.06 2.49
C LEU A 94 -13.73 -11.13 3.07
N GLU A 95 -14.77 -11.45 2.30
CA GLU A 95 -15.80 -12.44 2.63
C GLU A 95 -15.37 -13.87 2.34
N SER A 96 -14.94 -14.16 1.12
CA SER A 96 -14.68 -15.54 0.67
C SER A 96 -13.21 -15.92 0.58
N GLY A 97 -12.29 -14.95 0.70
CA GLY A 97 -10.89 -15.15 0.33
C GLY A 97 -10.71 -15.35 -1.18
N SER A 98 -9.54 -15.86 -1.56
CA SER A 98 -9.19 -16.23 -2.94
C SER A 98 -8.33 -17.49 -2.95
N GLU A 99 -8.50 -18.30 -4.00
CA GLU A 99 -7.70 -19.50 -4.25
C GLU A 99 -6.41 -19.18 -5.03
N ASN A 100 -6.36 -18.06 -5.77
CA ASN A 100 -5.18 -17.67 -6.56
C ASN A 100 -4.23 -16.73 -5.80
N ILE A 101 -4.68 -15.51 -5.50
CA ILE A 101 -3.83 -14.47 -4.89
C ILE A 101 -4.43 -14.10 -3.55
N ASN A 102 -3.88 -14.69 -2.50
CA ASN A 102 -4.37 -14.54 -1.14
C ASN A 102 -3.40 -13.69 -0.28
N MET A 103 -3.96 -12.90 0.63
CA MET A 103 -3.22 -12.02 1.54
C MET A 103 -3.91 -11.98 2.91
N PRO A 104 -3.16 -11.79 4.02
CA PRO A 104 -3.75 -11.76 5.34
C PRO A 104 -4.72 -10.59 5.50
N LYS A 105 -5.76 -10.77 6.33
CA LYS A 105 -6.62 -9.65 6.75
C LYS A 105 -5.80 -8.58 7.47
N PRO A 106 -6.07 -7.28 7.24
CA PRO A 106 -5.28 -6.20 7.80
C PRO A 106 -5.56 -6.03 9.30
N ASP A 107 -4.56 -5.55 10.03
CA ASP A 107 -4.66 -5.05 11.41
C ASP A 107 -4.80 -3.52 11.44
N PHE A 108 -4.51 -2.84 10.33
CA PHE A 108 -4.70 -1.41 10.12
C PHE A 108 -4.80 -1.12 8.62
N VAL A 109 -5.36 0.03 8.26
CA VAL A 109 -5.48 0.46 6.86
C VAL A 109 -4.91 1.86 6.65
N CYS A 110 -4.23 2.06 5.53
CA CYS A 110 -3.56 3.30 5.15
C CYS A 110 -4.21 3.89 3.89
N CYS A 111 -4.89 5.02 4.04
CA CYS A 111 -5.62 5.67 2.95
C CYS A 111 -4.96 6.99 2.56
N CYS A 112 -4.82 7.21 1.26
CA CYS A 112 -4.46 8.50 0.67
C CYS A 112 -5.38 8.75 -0.53
N ASN A 113 -6.07 9.88 -0.55
CA ASN A 113 -7.06 10.23 -1.58
C ASN A 113 -6.47 11.04 -2.76
N ASN A 114 -5.14 11.02 -2.94
CA ASN A 114 -4.47 11.67 -4.06
C ASN A 114 -4.82 11.03 -5.43
N ILE A 115 -5.22 9.76 -5.46
CA ILE A 115 -5.64 9.06 -6.68
C ILE A 115 -7.12 9.24 -7.00
N CYS A 116 -7.99 9.20 -5.99
CA CYS A 116 -9.44 9.38 -6.12
C CYS A 116 -10.08 9.59 -4.73
N SER A 117 -11.28 10.17 -4.68
CA SER A 117 -12.00 10.37 -3.42
C SER A 117 -12.76 9.11 -2.97
N MET A 118 -13.08 8.19 -3.89
CA MET A 118 -13.84 6.97 -3.58
C MET A 118 -13.11 6.04 -2.62
N ILE A 119 -11.77 6.02 -2.68
CA ILE A 119 -10.93 5.19 -1.80
C ILE A 119 -11.16 5.47 -0.31
N VAL A 120 -11.54 6.71 0.05
CA VAL A 120 -11.87 7.08 1.43
C VAL A 120 -13.01 6.22 1.95
N LYS A 121 -14.11 6.13 1.19
CA LYS A 121 -15.29 5.34 1.59
C LYS A 121 -15.00 3.84 1.62
N TRP A 122 -14.18 3.36 0.70
CA TRP A 122 -13.74 1.97 0.71
C TRP A 122 -12.95 1.65 2.00
N TYR A 123 -11.96 2.48 2.35
CA TYR A 123 -11.09 2.25 3.51
C TYR A 123 -11.81 2.51 4.84
N GLU A 124 -12.75 3.46 4.89
CA GLU A 124 -13.66 3.62 6.04
C GLU A 124 -14.51 2.39 6.29
N ASN A 125 -15.05 1.77 5.22
CA ASN A 125 -15.81 0.52 5.36
C ASN A 125 -14.93 -0.62 5.88
N LEU A 126 -13.70 -0.77 5.35
CA LEU A 126 -12.76 -1.78 5.85
C LEU A 126 -12.45 -1.57 7.34
N ALA A 127 -12.13 -0.33 7.73
CA ALA A 127 -11.83 0.02 9.12
C ALA A 127 -13.02 -0.26 10.05
N LYS A 128 -14.24 0.07 9.60
CA LYS A 128 -15.46 -0.15 10.36
C LYS A 128 -15.83 -1.63 10.48
N GLU A 129 -15.82 -2.38 9.38
CA GLU A 129 -16.21 -3.79 9.36
C GLU A 129 -15.24 -4.68 10.15
N LEU A 130 -13.93 -4.36 10.10
CA LEU A 130 -12.90 -5.11 10.79
C LEU A 130 -12.55 -4.56 12.18
N ASN A 131 -13.11 -3.39 12.54
CA ASN A 131 -12.81 -2.67 13.78
C ASN A 131 -11.28 -2.44 13.96
N ILE A 132 -10.65 -1.87 12.94
CA ILE A 132 -9.20 -1.60 12.88
C ILE A 132 -8.91 -0.12 12.62
N PRO A 133 -7.74 0.40 13.03
CA PRO A 133 -7.37 1.80 12.82
C PRO A 133 -7.22 2.15 11.33
N LEU A 134 -7.66 3.36 10.98
CA LEU A 134 -7.52 3.99 9.67
C LEU A 134 -6.53 5.16 9.76
N ILE A 135 -5.39 5.03 9.09
CA ILE A 135 -4.42 6.10 8.92
C ILE A 135 -4.76 6.84 7.63
N MET A 136 -5.28 8.06 7.76
CA MET A 136 -5.66 8.90 6.63
C MET A 136 -4.63 9.98 6.35
N ILE A 137 -4.22 10.08 5.08
CA ILE A 137 -3.50 11.22 4.52
C ILE A 137 -4.40 11.87 3.46
N ASP A 138 -5.07 12.94 3.85
CA ASP A 138 -5.90 13.75 2.96
C ASP A 138 -5.03 14.69 2.11
N THR A 139 -5.12 14.50 0.82
CA THR A 139 -4.54 15.29 -0.26
C THR A 139 -5.65 16.10 -0.91
N PRO A 140 -5.98 17.30 -0.39
CA PRO A 140 -7.05 18.07 -0.97
C PRO A 140 -6.65 18.49 -2.40
N PHE A 141 -7.61 18.43 -3.31
CA PHE A 141 -7.40 18.74 -4.73
C PHE A 141 -6.78 20.13 -4.90
N ASN A 142 -5.76 20.24 -5.77
CA ASN A 142 -5.01 21.47 -6.00
C ASN A 142 -5.53 22.14 -7.28
N ASN A 143 -6.21 23.28 -7.13
CA ASN A 143 -6.74 24.04 -8.27
C ASN A 143 -5.69 24.99 -8.88
N GLU A 144 -4.62 25.25 -8.13
CA GLU A 144 -3.53 26.13 -8.52
C GLU A 144 -2.41 25.35 -9.20
N TYR A 145 -1.52 26.05 -9.90
CA TYR A 145 -0.32 25.43 -10.46
C TYR A 145 0.62 24.95 -9.35
N GLU A 146 0.89 25.81 -8.38
CA GLU A 146 1.76 25.51 -7.25
C GLU A 146 0.97 25.01 -6.03
N VAL A 147 1.63 24.23 -5.18
CA VAL A 147 1.05 23.81 -3.90
C VAL A 147 1.23 24.93 -2.87
N SER A 148 0.13 25.48 -2.37
CA SER A 148 0.18 26.54 -1.34
C SER A 148 0.88 26.08 -0.05
N GLU A 149 1.56 26.99 0.65
CA GLU A 149 2.17 26.72 1.96
C GLU A 149 1.17 26.15 2.99
N ARG A 150 -0.09 26.58 2.93
CA ARG A 150 -1.16 26.09 3.82
C ARG A 150 -1.35 24.58 3.65
N ARG A 151 -1.36 24.10 2.40
CA ARG A 151 -1.48 22.67 2.09
C ARG A 151 -0.25 21.91 2.56
N ILE A 152 0.94 22.45 2.34
CA ILE A 152 2.20 21.85 2.83
C ILE A 152 2.15 21.68 4.36
N LYS A 153 1.77 22.72 5.11
CA LYS A 153 1.62 22.67 6.57
C LYS A 153 0.58 21.63 7.01
N TYR A 154 -0.55 21.53 6.29
CA TYR A 154 -1.57 20.52 6.54
C TYR A 154 -1.03 19.10 6.35
N PHE A 155 -0.33 18.83 5.25
CA PHE A 155 0.32 17.54 5.00
C PHE A 155 1.35 17.16 6.08
N VAL A 156 2.20 18.11 6.48
CA VAL A 156 3.19 17.87 7.55
C VAL A 156 2.48 17.52 8.86
N GLY A 157 1.40 18.21 9.21
CA GLY A 157 0.59 17.89 10.39
C GLY A 157 -0.02 16.49 10.32
N GLN A 158 -0.52 16.09 9.15
CA GLN A 158 -1.04 14.74 8.94
C GLN A 158 0.05 13.67 9.03
N PHE A 159 1.25 13.91 8.53
CA PHE A 159 2.38 12.98 8.70
C PHE A 159 2.74 12.82 10.18
N GLN A 160 2.80 13.91 10.94
CA GLN A 160 3.04 13.86 12.38
C GLN A 160 1.95 13.06 13.12
N HIS A 161 0.68 13.22 12.73
CA HIS A 161 -0.41 12.45 13.30
C HIS A 161 -0.35 10.96 12.90
N GLY A 162 -0.07 10.66 11.64
CA GLY A 162 0.11 9.29 11.14
C GLY A 162 1.28 8.58 11.82
N ILE A 163 2.40 9.28 12.08
CA ILE A 163 3.53 8.76 12.85
C ILE A 163 3.07 8.32 14.25
N LYS A 164 2.32 9.14 14.97
CA LYS A 164 1.82 8.77 16.32
C LYS A 164 0.95 7.52 16.29
N GLN A 165 0.04 7.42 15.32
CA GLN A 165 -0.79 6.22 15.15
C GLN A 165 0.06 4.98 14.84
N LEU A 166 1.11 5.12 14.02
CA LEU A 166 2.03 4.02 13.72
C LEU A 166 2.91 3.64 14.91
N GLU A 167 3.26 4.58 15.79
CA GLU A 167 3.94 4.30 17.06
C GLU A 167 3.04 3.43 17.97
N GLU A 168 1.75 3.77 18.06
CA GLU A 168 0.75 2.99 18.81
C GLU A 168 0.56 1.58 18.21
N ILE A 169 0.41 1.47 16.89
CA ILE A 169 0.22 0.19 16.20
C ILE A 169 1.45 -0.70 16.33
N SER A 170 2.65 -0.14 16.13
CA SER A 170 3.90 -0.92 16.12
C SER A 170 4.46 -1.19 17.51
N GLY A 171 4.04 -0.43 18.53
CA GLY A 171 4.65 -0.41 19.86
C GLY A 171 6.09 0.12 19.87
N LYS A 172 6.52 0.85 18.83
CA LYS A 172 7.89 1.37 18.67
C LYS A 172 7.85 2.87 18.39
N ASN A 173 8.77 3.61 19.01
CA ASN A 173 8.97 5.03 18.69
C ASN A 173 9.71 5.21 17.35
N LEU A 174 9.46 6.34 16.68
CA LEU A 174 10.16 6.67 15.44
C LEU A 174 11.67 6.84 15.67
N ILE A 175 12.46 6.07 14.93
CA ILE A 175 13.92 6.20 14.91
C ILE A 175 14.34 7.02 13.69
N LEU A 176 14.93 8.20 13.91
CA LEU A 176 15.32 9.13 12.83
C LEU A 176 16.26 8.51 11.78
N LYS A 177 17.10 7.53 12.18
CA LYS A 177 17.94 6.78 11.25
C LYS A 177 17.10 5.94 10.26
N ASN A 178 16.03 5.32 10.74
CA ASN A 178 15.09 4.57 9.90
C ASN A 178 14.33 5.52 8.97
N TRP A 179 13.93 6.69 9.47
CA TRP A 179 13.31 7.75 8.66
C TRP A 179 14.16 8.14 7.45
N LYS A 180 15.43 8.52 7.68
CA LYS A 180 16.35 8.91 6.59
C LYS A 180 16.60 7.76 5.62
N LYS A 181 16.68 6.51 6.11
CA LYS A 181 16.87 5.33 5.26
C LYS A 181 15.64 5.08 4.39
N SER A 182 14.45 5.11 4.98
CA SER A 182 13.17 4.88 4.33
C SER A 182 12.97 5.82 3.14
N TRP A 183 13.33 7.10 3.30
CA TRP A 183 13.23 8.08 2.21
C TRP A 183 14.28 7.94 1.10
N ARG A 184 15.43 7.31 1.38
CA ARG A 184 16.56 7.24 0.44
C ARG A 184 16.37 6.18 -0.65
N TYR A 185 15.71 5.07 -0.33
CA TYR A 185 15.50 3.98 -1.29
C TYR A 185 14.47 4.32 -2.39
N PRO A 186 13.27 4.87 -2.07
CA PRO A 186 12.28 5.28 -3.06
C PRO A 186 12.81 6.31 -4.05
N LEU A 187 13.55 7.32 -3.58
CA LEU A 187 14.18 8.32 -4.48
C LEU A 187 15.12 7.66 -5.50
N LYS A 188 15.87 6.63 -5.08
CA LYS A 188 16.72 5.85 -5.98
C LYS A 188 15.88 5.00 -6.94
N MET A 189 14.83 4.35 -6.46
CA MET A 189 13.93 3.53 -7.28
C MET A 189 13.18 4.37 -8.32
N GLU A 190 12.72 5.56 -7.96
CA GLU A 190 12.03 6.50 -8.85
C GLU A 190 12.96 6.94 -9.99
N SER A 191 14.24 7.18 -9.70
CA SER A 191 15.23 7.50 -10.75
C SER A 191 15.44 6.36 -11.75
N CYS A 192 15.40 5.09 -11.28
CA CYS A 192 15.43 3.92 -12.16
C CYS A 192 14.12 3.75 -12.94
N GLY A 193 12.96 3.99 -12.30
CA GLY A 193 11.65 3.85 -12.92
C GLY A 193 11.37 4.89 -14.00
N LYS A 194 11.88 6.12 -13.85
CA LYS A 194 11.79 7.17 -14.88
C LYS A 194 12.66 6.88 -16.11
N ASN A 195 13.75 6.13 -15.93
CA ASN A 195 14.69 5.80 -17.02
C ASN A 195 15.00 4.29 -17.09
N PRO A 196 14.02 3.43 -17.41
CA PRO A 196 14.20 1.97 -17.38
C PRO A 196 15.16 1.45 -18.47
N CYS A 197 15.36 2.21 -19.55
CA CYS A 197 16.24 1.87 -20.67
C CYS A 197 17.64 2.48 -20.60
N SER A 198 17.93 3.40 -19.67
CA SER A 198 19.28 3.92 -19.51
C SER A 198 20.08 2.96 -18.64
N SER A 199 21.04 2.26 -19.24
CA SER A 199 22.04 1.51 -18.48
C SER A 199 22.69 2.46 -17.46
N PRO A 200 22.72 2.14 -16.16
CA PRO A 200 23.43 3.00 -15.22
C PRO A 200 24.92 2.81 -15.48
N LYS A 201 25.55 3.77 -16.17
CA LYS A 201 26.97 4.04 -15.92
C LYS A 201 27.04 4.47 -14.46
N MET A 202 27.44 3.51 -13.64
CA MET A 202 27.58 3.63 -12.20
C MET A 202 28.69 4.63 -11.87
N SER A 203 28.39 5.93 -11.85
CA SER A 203 29.21 6.91 -11.16
C SER A 203 28.68 7.04 -9.73
N ILE A 204 29.41 6.40 -8.83
CA ILE A 204 29.40 6.68 -7.39
C ILE A 204 29.69 8.19 -7.24
N LEU A 205 28.66 8.96 -6.93
CA LEU A 205 28.81 10.31 -6.42
C LEU A 205 27.87 10.43 -5.23
N LEU A 206 28.47 10.25 -4.05
CA LEU A 206 28.21 10.94 -2.79
C LEU A 206 29.23 10.38 -1.78
N GLN A 207 30.45 10.92 -1.88
CA GLN A 207 31.19 11.31 -0.67
C GLN A 207 30.38 12.40 0.05
#